data_AF-A0A1B3LMB4-F1
#
_entry.id   AF-A0A1B3LMB4-F1
#
_cell.length_a   1.000
_cell.length_b   1.000
_cell.length_c   1.000
_cell.angle_alpha   90.00
_cell.angle_beta   90.00
_cell.angle_gamma   90.00
#
_symmetry.space_group_name_H-M   'P 1'
#
loop_
_entity.id
_entity.type
_entity.pdbx_description
1 polymer ?
#
loop_
_entity_poly.entity_id
_entity_poly.type
_entity_poly.pdbx_seq_one_letter_code
_entity_poly.pdbx_strand_id
1 'polypeptide(L)'
;MHPLLIVLAVALLGVALVFRFRYVALRREAHIRHAELPKGLFEKLRARHPQLSLKDCQLVANGLRQFFLAHLKSGRKFVAMPSQVVDDLWHEFILCTKNYDSFCRQGFGRFLHHTPAVVLTDDRLKNAGLRRCWWFACREENIDPRAPSRLPLLFALDAKLNIAGGFSYVPDCGVVRRAGADNSGSTPYCGSDFCSDGVDGSTDGFGDGGSDGGGDGGGCGGD
;
A
#
# COMPACT_ATOMS: atom_id res chain seq x y z
N MET A 1 -15.96 38.08 -31.44
CA MET A 1 -16.21 36.62 -31.51
C MET A 1 -15.21 35.77 -30.74
N HIS A 2 -13.92 36.16 -30.65
CA HIS A 2 -12.87 35.35 -29.99
C HIS A 2 -13.09 34.87 -28.54
N PRO A 3 -13.70 35.61 -27.58
CA PRO A 3 -13.74 35.15 -26.18
C PRO A 3 -14.50 33.83 -25.98
N LEU A 4 -15.58 33.60 -26.74
CA LEU A 4 -16.32 32.33 -26.68
C LEU A 4 -15.47 31.15 -27.16
N LEU A 5 -14.66 31.34 -28.20
CA LEU A 5 -13.74 30.32 -28.72
C LEU A 5 -12.63 30.00 -27.71
N ILE A 6 -12.12 31.01 -27.00
CA ILE A 6 -11.13 30.84 -25.93
C ILE A 6 -11.73 30.03 -24.77
N VAL A 7 -12.93 30.38 -24.31
CA VAL A 7 -13.64 29.65 -23.23
C VAL A 7 -13.90 28.20 -23.64
N LEU A 8 -14.36 27.94 -24.87
CA LEU A 8 -14.58 26.59 -25.38
C LEU A 8 -13.27 25.79 -25.48
N ALA A 9 -12.17 26.41 -25.94
CA ALA A 9 -10.86 25.75 -26.02
C ALA A 9 -10.31 25.38 -24.62
N VAL A 10 -10.46 26.26 -23.63
CA VAL A 10 -10.07 26.00 -22.23
C VAL A 10 -10.94 24.89 -21.62
N ALA A 11 -12.25 24.90 -21.86
CA ALA A 11 -13.16 23.85 -21.40
C ALA A 11 -12.81 22.48 -22.01
N LEU A 12 -12.58 22.42 -23.32
CA LEU A 12 -12.16 21.19 -24.02
C LEU A 12 -10.80 20.69 -23.52
N LEU A 13 -9.84 21.58 -23.27
CA LEU A 13 -8.54 21.22 -22.67
C LEU A 13 -8.71 20.64 -21.26
N GLY A 14 -9.53 21.26 -20.41
CA GLY A 14 -9.84 20.75 -19.07
C GLY A 14 -10.48 19.35 -19.10
N VAL A 15 -11.46 19.15 -19.99
CA VAL A 15 -12.10 17.84 -20.22
C VAL A 15 -11.08 16.81 -20.71
N ALA A 16 -10.23 17.15 -21.70
CA ALA A 16 -9.19 16.26 -22.21
C ALA A 16 -8.15 15.88 -21.15
N LEU A 17 -7.77 16.81 -20.27
CA LEU A 17 -6.90 16.55 -19.13
C LEU A 17 -7.55 15.57 -18.14
N VAL A 18 -8.82 15.78 -17.77
CA VAL A 18 -9.56 14.87 -16.88
C VAL A 18 -9.64 13.46 -17.49
N PHE A 19 -9.98 13.33 -18.77
CA PHE A 19 -9.98 12.04 -19.47
C PHE A 19 -8.59 11.39 -19.48
N ARG A 20 -7.52 12.15 -19.75
CA ARG A 20 -6.14 11.66 -19.69
C ARG A 20 -5.76 11.16 -18.31
N PHE A 21 -6.09 11.90 -17.24
CA PHE A 21 -5.80 11.48 -15.87
C PHE A 21 -6.56 10.19 -15.49
N ARG A 22 -7.86 10.10 -15.82
CA ARG A 22 -8.65 8.87 -15.57
C ARG A 22 -8.14 7.67 -16.37
N TYR A 23 -7.81 7.87 -17.65
CA TYR A 23 -7.23 6.81 -18.49
C TYR A 23 -5.89 6.31 -17.96
N VAL A 24 -5.00 7.22 -17.54
CA VAL A 24 -3.72 6.84 -16.93
C VAL A 24 -3.94 6.10 -15.60
N ALA A 25 -4.86 6.54 -14.74
CA ALA A 25 -5.19 5.83 -13.50
C ALA A 25 -5.69 4.40 -13.76
N LEU A 26 -6.63 4.23 -14.70
CA LEU A 26 -7.16 2.91 -15.07
C LEU A 26 -6.08 2.01 -15.69
N ARG A 27 -5.22 2.53 -16.56
CA ARG A 27 -4.07 1.79 -17.14
C ARG A 27 -3.09 1.33 -16.06
N ARG A 28 -2.84 2.15 -15.04
CA ARG A 28 -1.96 1.83 -13.90
C ARG A 28 -2.54 0.74 -13.01
N GLU A 29 -3.82 0.84 -12.68
CA GLU A 29 -4.53 -0.18 -11.92
C GLU A 29 -4.60 -1.52 -12.67
N ALA A 30 -4.94 -1.50 -13.96
CA ALA A 30 -4.95 -2.70 -14.80
C ALA A 30 -3.55 -3.35 -14.91
N HIS A 31 -2.48 -2.56 -15.00
CA HIS A 31 -1.12 -3.10 -15.00
C HIS A 31 -0.80 -3.85 -13.70
N ILE A 32 -1.09 -3.26 -12.52
CA ILE A 32 -0.84 -3.94 -11.24
C ILE A 32 -1.66 -5.24 -11.11
N ARG A 33 -2.91 -5.24 -11.58
CA ARG A 33 -3.79 -6.42 -11.54
C ARG A 33 -3.32 -7.56 -12.44
N HIS A 34 -2.82 -7.25 -13.65
CA HIS A 34 -2.67 -8.24 -14.72
C HIS A 34 -1.24 -8.44 -15.22
N ALA A 35 -0.25 -7.69 -14.72
CA ALA A 35 1.15 -7.93 -15.05
C ALA A 35 1.59 -9.35 -14.64
N GLU A 36 2.35 -9.98 -15.54
CA GLU A 36 3.04 -11.23 -15.27
C GLU A 36 4.19 -11.00 -14.28
N LEU A 37 4.30 -11.88 -13.28
CA LEU A 37 5.46 -11.91 -12.40
C LEU A 37 6.59 -12.71 -13.07
N PRO A 38 7.87 -12.41 -12.78
CA PRO A 38 9.00 -13.15 -13.35
C PRO A 38 8.92 -14.67 -13.13
N LYS A 39 9.34 -15.44 -14.14
CA LYS A 39 9.52 -16.89 -14.02
C LYS A 39 10.60 -17.21 -13.00
N GLY A 40 10.44 -18.29 -12.22
CA GLY A 40 11.35 -18.64 -11.12
C GLY A 40 10.99 -18.00 -9.77
N LEU A 41 10.06 -17.03 -9.73
CA LEU A 41 9.73 -16.29 -8.51
C LEU A 41 9.02 -17.14 -7.45
N PHE A 42 8.15 -18.06 -7.85
CA PHE A 42 7.45 -18.96 -6.92
C PHE A 42 8.36 -20.07 -6.43
N GLU A 43 9.31 -20.51 -7.26
CA GLU A 43 10.35 -21.45 -6.92
C GLU A 43 11.31 -20.86 -5.86
N LYS A 44 11.61 -19.56 -5.95
CA LYS A 44 12.32 -18.81 -4.91
C LYS A 44 11.52 -18.67 -3.61
N LEU A 45 10.24 -18.29 -3.68
CA LEU A 45 9.39 -18.21 -2.49
C LEU A 45 9.29 -19.58 -1.77
N ARG A 46 9.11 -20.66 -2.53
CA ARG A 46 9.02 -22.04 -2.00
C ARG A 46 10.35 -22.58 -1.47
N ALA A 47 11.49 -21.98 -1.83
CA ALA A 47 12.77 -22.30 -1.19
C ALA A 47 12.87 -21.70 0.24
N ARG A 48 12.17 -20.59 0.52
CA ARG A 48 12.02 -20.03 1.88
C ARG A 48 10.87 -20.67 2.66
N HIS A 49 9.79 -21.02 1.96
CA HIS A 49 8.57 -21.64 2.53
C HIS A 49 8.21 -22.95 1.81
N PRO A 50 8.90 -24.08 2.10
CA PRO A 50 8.69 -25.36 1.42
C PRO A 50 7.27 -25.93 1.53
N GLN A 51 6.53 -25.53 2.56
CA GLN A 51 5.14 -25.93 2.82
C GLN A 51 4.13 -25.36 1.80
N LEU A 52 4.49 -24.33 1.02
CA LEU A 52 3.56 -23.68 0.10
C LEU A 52 3.38 -24.49 -1.19
N SER A 53 2.11 -24.73 -1.56
CA SER A 53 1.75 -25.22 -2.89
C SER A 53 1.77 -24.10 -3.93
N LEU A 54 1.72 -24.45 -5.21
CA LEU A 54 1.61 -23.47 -6.30
C LEU A 54 0.35 -22.58 -6.16
N LYS A 55 -0.74 -23.13 -5.62
CA LYS A 55 -1.99 -22.40 -5.35
C LYS A 55 -1.79 -21.34 -4.26
N ASP A 56 -0.97 -21.64 -3.26
CA ASP A 56 -0.66 -20.69 -2.18
C ASP A 56 0.27 -19.59 -2.69
N CYS A 57 1.26 -19.91 -3.52
CA CYS A 57 2.09 -18.89 -4.19
C CYS A 57 1.26 -17.95 -5.09
N GLN A 58 0.25 -18.47 -5.79
CA GLN A 58 -0.72 -17.65 -6.53
C GLN A 58 -1.57 -16.76 -5.60
N LEU A 59 -1.92 -17.25 -4.41
CA LEU A 59 -2.66 -16.48 -3.41
C LEU A 59 -1.80 -15.35 -2.79
N VAL A 60 -0.54 -15.64 -2.47
CA VAL A 60 0.46 -14.65 -2.02
C VAL A 60 0.72 -13.59 -3.11
N ALA A 61 0.79 -14.00 -4.38
CA ALA A 61 0.90 -13.06 -5.51
C ALA A 61 -0.32 -12.13 -5.64
N ASN A 62 -1.52 -12.58 -5.25
CA ASN A 62 -2.70 -11.73 -5.21
C ASN A 62 -2.67 -10.78 -4.00
N GLY A 63 -2.14 -11.20 -2.85
CA GLY A 63 -1.81 -10.31 -1.73
C GLY A 63 -0.82 -9.21 -2.13
N LEU A 64 0.25 -9.57 -2.86
CA LEU A 64 1.23 -8.60 -3.37
C LEU A 64 0.60 -7.56 -4.31
N ARG A 65 -0.32 -7.99 -5.18
CA ARG A 65 -1.11 -7.07 -6.02
C ARG A 65 -2.04 -6.17 -5.18
N GLN A 66 -2.68 -6.69 -4.14
CA GLN A 66 -3.51 -5.90 -3.21
C GLN A 66 -2.67 -4.83 -2.48
N PHE A 67 -1.44 -5.15 -2.06
CA PHE A 67 -0.49 -4.21 -1.46
C PHE A 67 -0.09 -3.09 -2.45
N PHE A 68 0.28 -3.46 -3.69
CA PHE A 68 0.60 -2.49 -4.73
C PHE A 68 -0.61 -1.61 -5.13
N LEU A 69 -1.83 -2.16 -5.13
CA LEU A 69 -3.05 -1.38 -5.33
C LEU A 69 -3.30 -0.42 -4.16
N ALA A 70 -3.05 -0.81 -2.91
CA ALA A 70 -3.14 0.07 -1.75
C ALA A 70 -2.12 1.23 -1.84
N HIS A 71 -0.88 0.97 -2.26
CA HIS A 71 0.09 2.02 -2.55
C HIS A 71 -0.44 2.98 -3.63
N LEU A 72 -0.83 2.46 -4.81
CA LEU A 72 -1.31 3.28 -5.93
C LEU A 72 -2.54 4.13 -5.54
N LYS A 73 -3.59 3.50 -5.00
CA LYS A 73 -4.87 4.14 -4.67
C LYS A 73 -4.76 5.16 -3.53
N SER A 74 -3.75 5.05 -2.68
CA SER A 74 -3.42 6.06 -1.67
C SER A 74 -2.71 7.32 -2.20
N GLY A 75 -2.62 7.49 -3.52
CA GLY A 75 -1.86 8.56 -4.17
C GLY A 75 -0.36 8.26 -4.29
N ARG A 76 0.08 7.01 -4.01
CA ARG A 76 1.47 6.57 -3.86
C ARG A 76 2.13 7.11 -2.57
N LYS A 77 1.35 7.29 -1.50
CA LYS A 77 1.84 7.52 -0.13
C LYS A 77 2.47 6.24 0.44
N PHE A 78 3.23 6.37 1.53
CA PHE A 78 3.78 5.21 2.25
C PHE A 78 2.65 4.31 2.81
N VAL A 79 2.79 3.01 2.59
CA VAL A 79 1.97 1.93 3.15
C VAL A 79 2.91 0.88 3.75
N ALA A 80 2.58 0.36 4.93
CA ALA A 80 3.35 -0.70 5.57
C ALA A 80 2.87 -2.08 5.08
N MET A 81 3.79 -3.04 4.96
CA MET A 81 3.47 -4.42 4.57
C MET A 81 2.91 -5.19 5.78
N PRO A 82 1.70 -5.78 5.71
CA PRO A 82 1.07 -6.51 6.82
C PRO A 82 1.28 -8.04 6.75
N SER A 83 2.07 -8.55 5.81
CA SER A 83 2.28 -10.00 5.62
C SER A 83 3.73 -10.30 5.29
N GLN A 84 4.37 -11.13 6.10
CA GLN A 84 5.75 -11.57 5.94
C GLN A 84 5.92 -12.41 4.67
N VAL A 85 4.97 -13.30 4.33
CA VAL A 85 5.08 -14.12 3.11
C VAL A 85 4.87 -13.29 1.83
N VAL A 86 4.09 -12.20 1.91
CA VAL A 86 3.98 -11.23 0.82
C VAL A 86 5.23 -10.35 0.72
N ASP A 87 5.83 -9.95 1.86
CA ASP A 87 7.12 -9.24 1.87
C ASP A 87 8.22 -10.12 1.27
N ASP A 88 8.26 -11.41 1.60
CA ASP A 88 9.20 -12.39 1.03
C ASP A 88 9.07 -12.50 -0.49
N LEU A 89 7.84 -12.58 -1.02
CA LEU A 89 7.60 -12.59 -2.47
C LEU A 89 8.01 -11.26 -3.12
N TRP A 90 7.85 -10.14 -2.42
CA TRP A 90 8.26 -8.81 -2.91
C TRP A 90 9.79 -8.68 -2.95
N HIS A 91 10.51 -9.14 -1.92
CA HIS A 91 11.98 -9.20 -1.90
C HIS A 91 12.52 -9.93 -3.13
N GLU A 92 12.04 -11.14 -3.42
CA GLU A 92 12.48 -11.91 -4.58
C GLU A 92 12.14 -11.20 -5.91
N PHE A 93 11.05 -10.43 -5.97
CA PHE A 93 10.68 -9.66 -7.17
C PHE A 93 11.60 -8.45 -7.37
N ILE A 94 12.03 -7.77 -6.30
CA ILE A 94 12.99 -6.65 -6.37
C ILE A 94 14.34 -7.10 -6.95
N LEU A 95 14.78 -8.32 -6.65
CA LEU A 95 15.99 -8.91 -7.21
C LEU A 95 15.91 -9.11 -8.73
N CYS A 96 14.71 -9.23 -9.32
CA CYS A 96 14.48 -9.15 -10.76
C CYS A 96 14.50 -7.70 -11.27
N THR A 97 15.57 -6.96 -10.97
CA THR A 97 15.68 -5.48 -11.04
C THR A 97 15.11 -4.83 -12.31
N LYS A 98 15.42 -5.36 -13.51
CA LYS A 98 14.89 -4.86 -14.79
C LYS A 98 13.36 -4.98 -14.90
N ASN A 99 12.82 -6.11 -14.44
CA ASN A 99 11.38 -6.35 -14.43
C ASN A 99 10.71 -5.49 -13.36
N TYR A 100 11.35 -5.31 -12.21
CA TYR A 100 10.82 -4.52 -11.10
C TYR A 100 10.77 -3.01 -11.38
N ASP A 101 11.80 -2.39 -11.97
CA ASP A 101 11.70 -0.99 -12.42
C ASP A 101 10.63 -0.85 -13.52
N SER A 102 10.62 -1.72 -14.54
CA SER A 102 9.61 -1.68 -15.59
C SER A 102 8.16 -1.75 -15.04
N PHE A 103 7.92 -2.66 -14.09
CA PHE A 103 6.65 -2.74 -13.36
C PHE A 103 6.35 -1.46 -12.57
N CYS A 104 7.34 -0.89 -11.86
CA CYS A 104 7.16 0.34 -11.11
C CYS A 104 6.88 1.57 -12.01
N ARG A 105 7.53 1.68 -13.18
CA ARG A 105 7.26 2.75 -14.17
C ARG A 105 5.83 2.64 -14.72
N GLN A 106 5.42 1.43 -15.10
CA GLN A 106 4.10 1.17 -15.66
C GLN A 106 2.98 1.27 -14.63
N GLY A 107 3.16 0.71 -13.43
CA GLY A 107 2.22 0.77 -12.30
C GLY A 107 2.18 2.15 -11.63
N PHE A 108 3.29 2.61 -11.05
CA PHE A 108 3.31 3.80 -10.18
C PHE A 108 3.81 5.08 -10.87
N GLY A 109 4.61 4.95 -11.94
CA GLY A 109 5.23 6.08 -12.66
C GLY A 109 6.57 6.52 -12.06
N ARG A 110 6.98 5.89 -10.96
CA ARG A 110 8.27 6.06 -10.27
C ARG A 110 8.66 4.72 -9.66
N PHE A 111 9.94 4.54 -9.33
CA PHE A 111 10.38 3.37 -8.57
C PHE A 111 9.66 3.33 -7.21
N LEU A 112 9.22 2.14 -6.77
CA LEU A 112 8.73 1.92 -5.41
C LEU A 112 9.87 1.32 -4.60
N HIS A 113 10.46 2.14 -3.73
CA HIS A 113 11.47 1.68 -2.80
C HIS A 113 10.84 0.76 -1.75
N HIS A 114 11.58 -0.29 -1.40
CA HIS A 114 11.20 -1.27 -0.40
C HIS A 114 11.51 -0.76 1.02
N THR A 115 10.80 -1.29 2.02
CA THR A 115 11.08 -1.06 3.44
C THR A 115 10.62 -2.33 4.17
N PRO A 116 11.55 -3.18 4.69
CA PRO A 116 11.19 -4.49 5.21
C PRO A 116 10.22 -4.43 6.38
N ALA A 117 9.29 -5.39 6.46
CA ALA A 117 8.29 -5.44 7.54
C ALA A 117 8.95 -5.48 8.94
N VAL A 118 10.08 -6.19 9.07
CA VAL A 118 10.86 -6.31 10.32
C VAL A 118 11.49 -4.99 10.82
N VAL A 119 11.69 -3.99 9.96
CA VAL A 119 12.26 -2.68 10.34
C VAL A 119 11.17 -1.75 10.91
N LEU A 120 9.90 -2.11 10.77
CA LEU A 120 8.75 -1.30 11.11
C LEU A 120 8.19 -1.71 12.49
N THR A 121 8.98 -1.52 13.56
CA THR A 121 8.79 -2.18 14.88
C THR A 121 8.18 -1.39 16.08
N ASP A 122 8.68 -0.31 16.71
CA ASP A 122 9.28 0.99 16.29
C ASP A 122 8.31 2.12 15.85
N ASP A 123 7.26 2.34 16.68
CA ASP A 123 6.40 3.54 16.88
C ASP A 123 5.67 4.28 15.71
N ARG A 124 4.59 5.02 16.06
CA ARG A 124 3.65 5.91 15.33
C ARG A 124 3.54 5.84 13.81
N LEU A 125 4.62 5.94 13.04
CA LEU A 125 4.61 5.91 11.57
C LEU A 125 4.01 4.61 11.01
N LYS A 126 4.20 3.46 11.67
CA LYS A 126 3.56 2.20 11.22
C LYS A 126 2.05 2.29 11.29
N ASN A 127 1.46 2.90 12.32
CA ASN A 127 0.01 3.01 12.40
C ASN A 127 -0.53 3.79 11.19
N ALA A 128 0.11 4.88 10.77
CA ALA A 128 -0.30 5.60 9.56
C ALA A 128 -0.14 4.78 8.27
N GLY A 129 0.97 4.05 8.10
CA GLY A 129 1.21 3.22 6.91
C GLY A 129 0.34 1.96 6.85
N LEU A 130 0.11 1.31 7.99
CA LEU A 130 -0.64 0.06 8.13
C LEU A 130 -2.15 0.31 8.07
N ARG A 131 -2.66 1.39 8.70
CA ARG A 131 -4.05 1.87 8.51
C ARG A 131 -4.35 2.21 7.05
N ARG A 132 -3.40 2.84 6.36
CA ARG A 132 -3.54 3.16 4.94
C ARG A 132 -3.57 1.89 4.08
N CYS A 133 -2.74 0.89 4.40
CA CYS A 133 -2.81 -0.42 3.75
C CYS A 133 -4.17 -1.09 4.01
N TRP A 134 -4.60 -1.18 5.27
CA TRP A 134 -5.89 -1.71 5.71
C TRP A 134 -7.08 -1.07 4.99
N TRP A 135 -7.15 0.26 4.97
CA TRP A 135 -8.24 1.02 4.34
C TRP A 135 -8.42 0.66 2.86
N PHE A 136 -7.33 0.64 2.09
CA PHE A 136 -7.41 0.31 0.68
C PHE A 136 -7.53 -1.20 0.42
N ALA A 137 -6.99 -2.07 1.28
CA ALA A 137 -7.16 -3.52 1.17
C ALA A 137 -8.62 -3.95 1.44
N CYS A 138 -9.26 -3.39 2.47
CA CYS A 138 -10.69 -3.60 2.76
C CYS A 138 -11.57 -3.09 1.63
N ARG A 139 -11.33 -1.86 1.14
CA ARG A 139 -12.09 -1.29 0.00
C ARG A 139 -11.91 -2.06 -1.31
N GLU A 140 -10.75 -2.67 -1.54
CA GLU A 140 -10.48 -3.53 -2.70
C GLU A 140 -11.32 -4.82 -2.68
N GLU A 141 -11.74 -5.26 -1.49
CA GLU A 141 -12.56 -6.47 -1.28
C GLU A 141 -14.04 -6.20 -0.94
N ASN A 142 -14.46 -4.94 -1.00
CA ASN A 142 -15.78 -4.45 -0.58
C ASN A 142 -16.10 -4.78 0.90
N ILE A 143 -15.09 -4.70 1.76
CA ILE A 143 -15.20 -4.76 3.23
C ILE A 143 -15.23 -3.32 3.75
N ASP A 144 -16.11 -3.00 4.70
CA ASP A 144 -16.07 -1.70 5.41
C ASP A 144 -14.78 -1.62 6.26
N PRO A 145 -13.87 -0.66 6.03
CA PRO A 145 -12.66 -0.51 6.82
C PRO A 145 -12.88 -0.16 8.30
N ARG A 146 -14.06 0.38 8.66
CA ARG A 146 -14.43 0.75 10.04
C ARG A 146 -15.20 -0.34 10.79
N ALA A 147 -15.90 -1.20 10.05
CA ALA A 147 -16.72 -2.29 10.58
C ALA A 147 -16.41 -3.61 9.83
N PRO A 148 -15.19 -4.16 9.97
CA PRO A 148 -14.71 -5.28 9.18
C PRO A 148 -15.46 -6.58 9.49
N SER A 149 -16.31 -7.04 8.56
CA SER A 149 -16.99 -8.34 8.66
C SER A 149 -16.05 -9.54 8.49
N ARG A 150 -14.86 -9.32 7.91
CA ARG A 150 -13.75 -10.27 7.81
C ARG A 150 -12.43 -9.50 7.63
N LEU A 151 -11.30 -10.19 7.76
CA LEU A 151 -10.00 -9.66 7.31
C LEU A 151 -9.94 -9.64 5.77
N PRO A 152 -9.32 -8.61 5.15
CA PRO A 152 -8.88 -8.71 3.75
C PRO A 152 -7.74 -9.72 3.61
N LEU A 153 -7.62 -10.33 2.43
CA LEU A 153 -6.67 -11.39 2.08
C LEU A 153 -5.24 -11.07 2.51
N LEU A 154 -4.74 -9.88 2.16
CA LEU A 154 -3.38 -9.43 2.48
C LEU A 154 -3.08 -9.40 4.00
N PHE A 155 -4.09 -9.22 4.86
CA PHE A 155 -3.93 -9.30 6.33
C PHE A 155 -4.24 -10.71 6.88
N ALA A 156 -4.89 -11.57 6.10
CA ALA A 156 -5.20 -12.95 6.51
C ALA A 156 -4.11 -13.97 6.11
N LEU A 157 -3.23 -13.63 5.17
CA LEU A 157 -2.33 -14.56 4.49
C LEU A 157 -1.36 -15.31 5.43
N ASP A 158 -0.68 -14.60 6.32
CA ASP A 158 0.34 -15.18 7.20
C ASP A 158 -0.24 -16.26 8.14
N ALA A 159 -1.31 -15.90 8.86
CA ALA A 159 -2.03 -16.84 9.72
C ALA A 159 -2.67 -17.99 8.93
N LYS A 160 -3.21 -17.72 7.74
CA LYS A 160 -3.85 -18.74 6.88
C LYS A 160 -2.88 -19.76 6.31
N LEU A 161 -1.62 -19.37 6.07
CA LEU A 161 -0.57 -20.23 5.53
C LEU A 161 0.42 -20.72 6.59
N ASN A 162 0.12 -20.49 7.87
CA ASN A 162 0.93 -20.86 9.04
C ASN A 162 2.41 -20.43 8.89
N ILE A 163 2.61 -19.15 8.58
CA ILE A 163 3.94 -18.58 8.28
C ILE A 163 4.71 -18.36 9.59
N ALA A 164 5.87 -19.01 9.71
CA ALA A 164 6.77 -18.81 10.86
C ALA A 164 7.26 -17.36 10.91
N GLY A 165 7.07 -16.69 12.06
CA GLY A 165 7.35 -15.26 12.23
C GLY A 165 6.36 -14.32 11.53
N GLY A 166 5.28 -14.85 10.94
CA GLY A 166 4.24 -14.05 10.30
C GLY A 166 3.32 -13.33 11.27
N PHE A 167 2.58 -12.35 10.74
CA PHE A 167 1.67 -11.51 11.49
C PHE A 167 0.29 -12.17 11.68
N SER A 168 -0.30 -12.00 12.86
CA SER A 168 -1.67 -12.44 13.16
C SER A 168 -2.57 -11.23 13.41
N TYR A 169 -3.75 -11.23 12.80
CA TYR A 169 -4.75 -10.17 12.90
C TYR A 169 -6.12 -10.73 13.28
N VAL A 170 -6.94 -9.90 13.92
CA VAL A 170 -8.34 -10.21 14.26
C VAL A 170 -9.23 -9.03 13.87
N PRO A 171 -10.37 -9.21 13.18
CA PRO A 171 -11.19 -8.09 12.69
C PRO A 171 -11.85 -7.30 13.83
N ASP A 172 -12.41 -7.99 14.83
CA ASP A 172 -12.93 -7.40 16.07
C ASP A 172 -12.30 -8.07 17.30
N CYS A 173 -11.59 -7.27 18.11
CA CYS A 173 -11.01 -7.73 19.37
C CYS A 173 -11.95 -7.58 20.58
N GLY A 174 -13.20 -7.16 20.39
CA GLY A 174 -14.24 -7.18 21.41
C GLY A 174 -14.54 -8.58 21.95
N VAL A 175 -14.24 -9.63 21.19
CA VAL A 175 -14.25 -11.03 21.67
C VAL A 175 -12.92 -11.38 22.37
N VAL A 176 -11.78 -11.13 21.72
CA VAL A 176 -10.45 -11.53 22.24
C VAL A 176 -10.09 -10.83 23.54
N ARG A 177 -10.34 -9.52 23.66
CA ARG A 177 -10.09 -8.73 24.89
C ARG A 177 -11.01 -9.13 26.06
N ARG A 178 -12.05 -9.94 25.83
CA ARG A 178 -12.91 -10.54 26.87
C ARG A 178 -12.53 -11.98 27.21
N ALA A 179 -11.73 -12.66 26.38
CA ALA A 179 -11.47 -14.09 26.48
C ALA A 179 -10.35 -14.49 27.46
N GLY A 180 -9.62 -13.51 28.02
CA GLY A 180 -8.49 -13.73 28.93
C GLY A 180 -7.15 -13.38 28.29
N ALA A 181 -6.21 -12.92 29.13
CA ALA A 181 -4.85 -12.55 28.71
C ALA A 181 -3.88 -13.74 28.89
N ASP A 182 -4.19 -14.86 28.24
CA ASP A 182 -3.40 -16.09 28.35
C ASP A 182 -2.05 -15.92 27.63
N ASN A 183 -1.00 -15.79 28.44
CA ASN A 183 0.30 -15.26 28.06
C ASN A 183 1.19 -16.29 27.34
N SER A 184 0.77 -16.77 26.16
CA SER A 184 1.57 -17.69 25.34
C SER A 184 1.25 -17.57 23.84
N GLY A 185 1.93 -16.63 23.16
CA GLY A 185 1.77 -16.34 21.73
C GLY A 185 1.93 -14.84 21.44
N SER A 186 2.25 -14.50 20.19
CA SER A 186 2.31 -13.09 19.77
C SER A 186 0.92 -12.45 19.85
N THR A 187 0.83 -11.28 20.48
CA THR A 187 -0.43 -10.54 20.65
C THR A 187 -1.01 -10.16 19.27
N PRO A 188 -2.23 -10.60 18.92
CA PRO A 188 -2.77 -10.36 17.59
C PRO A 188 -3.09 -8.88 17.37
N TYR A 189 -2.69 -8.36 16.21
CA TYR A 189 -2.94 -6.97 15.83
C TYR A 189 -4.43 -6.77 15.49
N CYS A 190 -5.05 -5.71 16.02
CA CYS A 190 -6.48 -5.54 15.90
C CYS A 190 -6.91 -4.73 14.67
N GLY A 191 -7.90 -5.23 13.93
CA GLY A 191 -8.59 -4.49 12.86
C GLY A 191 -9.27 -3.22 13.39
N SER A 192 -9.90 -3.28 14.57
CA SER A 192 -10.51 -2.10 15.19
C SER A 192 -9.51 -0.99 15.52
N ASP A 193 -8.26 -1.35 15.85
CA ASP A 193 -7.20 -0.36 16.16
C ASP A 193 -6.73 0.38 14.89
N PHE A 194 -7.17 -0.04 13.70
CA PHE A 194 -7.00 0.69 12.45
C PHE A 194 -8.15 1.65 12.12
N CYS A 195 -9.27 1.59 12.85
CA CYS A 195 -10.52 2.25 12.46
C CYS A 195 -10.67 3.71 12.93
N SER A 196 -9.83 4.21 13.86
CA SER A 196 -10.06 5.53 14.47
C SER A 196 -9.76 6.72 13.54
N ASP A 197 -10.53 7.80 13.72
CA ASP A 197 -10.91 8.77 12.67
C ASP A 197 -9.78 9.62 12.05
N GLY A 198 -8.55 9.54 12.55
CA GLY A 198 -7.42 10.34 12.06
C GLY A 198 -6.91 10.01 10.65
N VAL A 199 -7.44 8.98 9.98
CA VAL A 199 -7.09 8.64 8.57
C VAL A 199 -8.31 8.07 7.82
N ASP A 200 -9.12 8.95 7.25
CA ASP A 200 -10.20 8.64 6.28
C ASP A 200 -9.70 8.30 4.86
N GLY A 201 -8.38 8.35 4.65
CA GLY A 201 -7.70 8.18 3.37
C GLY A 201 -7.39 9.50 2.65
N SER A 202 -7.85 10.64 3.15
CA SER A 202 -7.62 11.97 2.58
C SER A 202 -6.18 12.48 2.81
N THR A 203 -5.95 13.73 2.42
CA THR A 203 -4.76 14.55 2.70
C THR A 203 -4.82 15.27 4.04
N ASP A 204 -5.99 15.44 4.63
CA ASP A 204 -6.27 16.67 5.38
C ASP A 204 -5.85 16.61 6.87
N GLY A 205 -5.27 15.48 7.29
CA GLY A 205 -4.51 15.31 8.54
C GLY A 205 -2.99 15.25 8.37
N PHE A 206 -2.49 15.46 7.14
CA PHE A 206 -1.06 15.43 6.80
C PHE A 206 -0.62 16.84 6.40
N GLY A 207 -0.31 17.69 7.38
CA GLY A 207 0.25 19.02 7.11
C GLY A 207 1.54 18.88 6.30
N ASP A 208 1.57 19.51 5.12
CA ASP A 208 2.78 19.56 4.31
C ASP A 208 3.86 20.31 5.09
N GLY A 209 5.05 19.72 5.16
CA GLY A 209 6.28 20.39 5.60
C GLY A 209 6.78 21.35 4.52
N GLY A 210 5.91 22.27 4.08
CA GLY A 210 6.22 23.33 3.14
C GLY A 210 7.14 24.35 3.82
N SER A 211 8.44 24.11 3.74
CA SER A 211 9.46 25.07 4.19
C SER A 211 9.59 26.19 3.15
N ASP A 212 8.66 27.14 3.18
CA ASP A 212 8.72 28.39 2.42
C ASP A 212 9.89 29.25 2.93
N GLY A 213 11.08 28.99 2.38
CA GLY A 213 12.33 29.68 2.70
C GLY A 213 12.51 31.01 1.97
N GLY A 214 11.46 31.83 1.88
CA GLY A 214 11.54 33.19 1.33
C GLY A 214 11.91 34.20 2.41
N GLY A 215 13.08 34.82 2.32
CA GLY A 215 13.53 35.85 3.26
C GLY A 215 14.66 36.70 2.67
N ASP A 216 14.36 37.97 2.42
CA ASP A 216 15.29 38.93 1.81
C ASP A 216 16.22 39.61 2.83
N GLY A 217 17.35 40.16 2.32
CA GLY A 217 18.25 41.05 3.04
C GLY A 217 19.66 40.48 3.26
N GLY A 218 20.73 41.25 3.13
CA GLY A 218 20.84 42.66 2.71
C GLY A 218 22.31 43.04 2.48
N GLY A 219 22.58 44.08 1.67
CA GLY A 219 23.94 44.41 1.22
C GLY A 219 24.63 45.51 2.02
N CYS A 220 25.79 45.17 2.60
CA CYS A 220 26.89 46.08 3.00
C CYS A 220 28.23 45.36 2.67
N GLY A 221 29.36 46.02 2.41
CA GLY A 221 29.61 47.47 2.33
C GLY A 221 30.81 47.90 3.18
N GLY A 222 32.00 47.99 2.58
CA GLY A 222 33.28 48.30 3.24
C GLY A 222 33.94 47.08 3.91
N ASP A 223 35.26 46.93 3.94
CA ASP A 223 36.36 47.69 3.28
C ASP A 223 37.45 46.70 2.80
#